data_AF-A0A5B1M7K5-F1
#
_entry.id   AF-A0A5B1M7K5-F1
#
_cell.length_a   1.000
_cell.length_b   1.000
_cell.length_c   1.000
_cell.angle_alpha   90.00
_cell.angle_beta   90.00
_cell.angle_gamma   90.00
#
_symmetry.space_group_name_H-M   'P 1'
#
loop_
_entity.id
_entity.type
_entity.pdbx_description
1 polymer ?
#
loop_
_entity_poly.entity_id
_entity_poly.type
_entity_poly.pdbx_seq_one_letter_code
_entity_poly.pdbx_strand_id
1 'polypeptide(L)'
;MLQLRGTARRGGAVMTAAVMTFGLSSVGVAPATAAHGTVDRAASGVTANGLVTLEPTPECQETLTFGMCEREVAAVAVPGVVSTGVLKLRTEGTHQPLKADSTASVAEVVALPGAGADPAALTANLVTSSCTATEEGIVGDTVIADIDILGVEPTENELTDPDPNFVVVDNPLLFIILNEQVNAAGDPFAEGDDQIVVNAIRIVALPGTELEQEIIISQSQCSIHAADAPPPTGNGYLEICKKADNSAGRVTGKFRFRFAGRGVTVPVGQCSGPIRVPAGRLLVKEVRKDGVRMSGCATMPTPRLLRCTPAQREAVVRIVEGGVRKETVLTVTNRQVVLGDNTGAIKVCKVAGNGVQVGTRFRFSVGNKDRTVPAGPANQGGYCKIVRGFARGSTVKVTERARAGTHVSQLTVRPVDRKLSTNKAKRTATVRVGKGFTVVSFTNARN
;
A
#
# COMPACT_ATOMS: atom_id res chain seq x y z
N MET A 1 30.88 -62.43 -53.49
CA MET A 1 31.16 -61.61 -54.69
C MET A 1 31.00 -60.16 -54.27
N LEU A 2 32.00 -59.31 -54.14
CA LEU A 2 33.39 -59.29 -54.59
C LEU A 2 34.24 -58.75 -53.41
N GLN A 3 35.32 -59.45 -53.07
CA GLN A 3 36.30 -59.08 -52.05
C GLN A 3 37.23 -57.98 -52.56
N LEU A 4 37.80 -57.19 -51.66
CA LEU A 4 39.26 -57.03 -51.59
C LEU A 4 39.68 -56.53 -50.20
N ARG A 5 40.26 -57.46 -49.43
CA ARG A 5 41.07 -57.21 -48.25
C ARG A 5 42.45 -56.73 -48.70
N GLY A 6 43.03 -55.79 -47.97
CA GLY A 6 44.45 -55.45 -48.04
C GLY A 6 44.96 -55.09 -46.65
N THR A 7 45.65 -56.02 -46.00
CA THR A 7 46.35 -55.86 -44.73
C THR A 7 47.86 -55.67 -44.93
N ALA A 8 48.46 -54.92 -43.99
CA ALA A 8 49.84 -54.98 -43.49
C ALA A 8 50.87 -53.97 -44.05
N ARG A 9 51.40 -53.10 -43.16
CA ARG A 9 52.73 -53.33 -42.53
C ARG A 9 53.02 -52.36 -41.37
N ARG A 10 53.70 -52.94 -40.36
CA ARG A 10 54.34 -52.30 -39.19
C ARG A 10 55.51 -51.40 -39.60
N GLY A 11 55.70 -50.32 -38.84
CA GLY A 11 56.96 -49.58 -38.75
C GLY A 11 56.88 -48.61 -37.58
N GLY A 12 57.53 -48.95 -36.48
CA GLY A 12 57.53 -48.14 -35.25
C GLY A 12 58.39 -46.89 -35.38
N ALA A 13 57.95 -45.83 -34.73
CA ALA A 13 58.80 -44.79 -34.19
C ALA A 13 58.15 -44.27 -32.91
N VAL A 14 58.78 -44.61 -31.79
CA VAL A 14 58.54 -43.98 -30.50
C VAL A 14 59.04 -42.55 -30.62
N MET A 15 58.13 -41.57 -30.59
CA MET A 15 58.49 -40.17 -30.35
C MET A 15 57.61 -39.65 -29.22
N THR A 16 58.29 -39.45 -28.09
CA THR A 16 57.82 -38.82 -26.87
C THR A 16 57.29 -37.42 -27.19
N ALA A 17 55.96 -37.28 -27.30
CA ALA A 17 55.33 -35.97 -27.40
C ALA A 17 54.90 -35.54 -26.00
N ALA A 18 55.54 -34.47 -25.52
CA ALA A 18 55.25 -33.80 -24.29
C ALA A 18 53.76 -33.47 -24.16
N VAL A 19 53.21 -33.71 -22.96
CA VAL A 19 51.94 -33.13 -22.52
C VAL A 19 52.15 -31.62 -22.47
N MET A 20 51.79 -30.93 -23.55
CA MET A 20 51.58 -29.49 -23.55
C MET A 20 50.25 -29.26 -22.84
N THR A 21 50.33 -29.11 -21.52
CA THR A 21 49.24 -28.55 -20.72
C THR A 21 49.00 -27.15 -21.25
N PHE A 22 47.95 -26.96 -22.06
CA PHE A 22 47.43 -25.64 -22.34
C PHE A 22 46.92 -25.07 -21.01
N GLY A 23 47.78 -24.31 -20.34
CA GLY A 23 47.36 -23.36 -19.34
C GLY A 23 46.49 -22.32 -20.04
N LEU A 24 45.18 -22.55 -20.05
CA LEU A 24 44.22 -21.47 -20.21
C LEU A 24 44.36 -20.59 -18.97
N SER A 25 45.28 -19.64 -19.02
CA SER A 25 45.19 -18.41 -18.27
C SER A 25 43.99 -17.63 -18.81
N SER A 26 42.80 -18.00 -18.35
CA SER A 26 41.67 -17.09 -18.40
C SER A 26 42.03 -15.90 -17.51
N VAL A 27 42.48 -14.82 -18.15
CA VAL A 27 42.35 -13.49 -17.58
C VAL A 27 40.85 -13.28 -17.42
N GLY A 28 40.36 -13.56 -16.21
CA GLY A 28 39.01 -13.22 -15.81
C GLY A 28 38.91 -11.71 -15.77
N VAL A 29 38.61 -11.09 -16.90
CA VAL A 29 37.92 -9.82 -16.91
C VAL A 29 36.54 -10.15 -16.37
N ALA A 30 36.36 -10.00 -15.06
CA ALA A 30 35.03 -9.98 -14.49
C ALA A 30 34.26 -8.89 -15.26
N PRO A 31 33.16 -9.20 -15.96
CA PRO A 31 32.27 -8.14 -16.37
C PRO A 31 31.85 -7.46 -15.07
N ALA A 32 32.13 -6.17 -14.95
CA ALA A 32 31.39 -5.32 -14.03
C ALA A 32 29.96 -5.31 -14.55
N THR A 33 29.19 -6.34 -14.22
CA THR A 33 27.74 -6.37 -14.41
C THR A 33 27.21 -5.23 -13.57
N ALA A 34 26.88 -4.13 -14.23
CA ALA A 34 26.07 -3.08 -13.63
C ALA A 34 24.86 -3.76 -12.98
N ALA A 35 24.65 -3.49 -11.70
CA ALA A 35 23.51 -3.97 -10.94
C ALA A 35 22.27 -3.31 -11.55
N HIS A 36 21.67 -3.96 -12.54
CA HIS A 36 20.41 -3.54 -13.10
C HIS A 36 19.28 -4.06 -12.23
N GLY A 37 18.32 -3.19 -11.90
CA GLY A 37 17.03 -3.55 -11.30
C GLY A 37 16.41 -4.74 -11.99
N THR A 38 15.98 -5.74 -11.22
CA THR A 38 14.91 -6.61 -11.70
C THR A 38 13.63 -5.78 -11.64
N VAL A 39 12.83 -5.85 -12.69
CA VAL A 39 11.55 -5.18 -12.77
C VAL A 39 10.56 -6.26 -13.14
N ASP A 40 9.58 -6.53 -12.28
CA ASP A 40 8.53 -7.51 -12.57
C ASP A 40 7.34 -6.78 -13.17
N ARG A 41 6.86 -7.32 -14.29
CA ARG A 41 5.72 -6.79 -15.02
C ARG A 41 4.82 -7.92 -15.47
N ALA A 42 3.53 -7.65 -15.38
CA ALA A 42 2.50 -8.50 -15.93
C ALA A 42 1.47 -7.65 -16.67
N ALA A 43 0.95 -8.20 -17.75
CA ALA A 43 -0.19 -7.66 -18.46
C ALA A 43 -1.16 -8.82 -18.72
N SER A 44 -2.41 -8.65 -18.30
CA SER A 44 -3.50 -9.58 -18.59
C SER A 44 -4.59 -8.86 -19.36
N GLY A 45 -5.14 -9.53 -20.37
CA GLY A 45 -6.16 -8.94 -21.22
C GLY A 45 -7.56 -9.00 -20.63
N VAL A 46 -7.98 -10.19 -20.21
CA VAL A 46 -9.27 -10.41 -19.55
C VAL A 46 -9.09 -11.51 -18.51
N THR A 47 -9.53 -11.25 -17.28
CA THR A 47 -9.53 -12.23 -16.19
C THR A 47 -10.95 -12.36 -15.63
N ALA A 48 -11.43 -13.59 -15.44
CA ALA A 48 -12.70 -13.84 -14.74
C ALA A 48 -12.51 -14.91 -13.65
N ASN A 49 -12.93 -14.63 -12.42
CA ASN A 49 -12.84 -15.55 -11.28
C ASN A 49 -14.21 -16.22 -11.04
N GLY A 50 -14.30 -17.57 -11.12
CA GLY A 50 -15.55 -18.33 -10.97
C GLY A 50 -15.50 -19.79 -11.45
N LEU A 51 -16.65 -20.47 -11.56
CA LEU A 51 -16.82 -21.91 -11.85
C LEU A 51 -16.42 -22.37 -13.28
N VAL A 52 -15.64 -21.56 -14.01
CA VAL A 52 -15.24 -21.81 -15.40
C VAL A 52 -13.73 -21.68 -15.52
N THR A 53 -13.08 -22.74 -15.99
CA THR A 53 -11.66 -22.74 -16.34
C THR A 53 -11.48 -21.95 -17.64
N LEU A 54 -10.85 -20.77 -17.57
CA LEU A 54 -10.42 -20.05 -18.76
C LEU A 54 -9.07 -20.62 -19.22
N GLU A 55 -9.02 -21.19 -20.42
CA GLU A 55 -7.75 -21.49 -21.09
C GLU A 55 -7.75 -21.05 -22.55
N PRO A 56 -6.65 -20.44 -23.05
CA PRO A 56 -5.64 -19.66 -22.32
C PRO A 56 -5.99 -18.18 -22.37
N THR A 57 -6.15 -17.55 -21.20
CA THR A 57 -6.04 -16.08 -21.10
C THR A 57 -4.67 -15.68 -21.60
N PRO A 58 -4.55 -14.66 -22.48
CA PRO A 58 -3.23 -14.16 -22.80
C PRO A 58 -2.71 -13.41 -21.58
N GLU A 59 -1.59 -13.90 -21.10
CA GLU A 59 -0.79 -13.27 -20.06
C GLU A 59 0.60 -13.07 -20.66
N CYS A 60 1.14 -11.88 -20.50
CA CYS A 60 2.55 -11.59 -20.71
C CYS A 60 3.18 -11.37 -19.33
N GLN A 61 4.10 -12.24 -18.95
CA GLN A 61 4.88 -12.10 -17.73
C GLN A 61 6.36 -12.26 -18.08
N GLU A 62 7.16 -11.23 -17.83
CA GLU A 62 8.61 -11.28 -18.02
C GLU A 62 9.32 -10.73 -16.77
N THR A 63 10.25 -11.52 -16.24
CA THR A 63 11.26 -11.06 -15.27
C THR A 63 12.56 -10.91 -16.04
N LEU A 64 12.80 -9.73 -16.65
CA LEU A 64 14.00 -9.49 -17.45
C LEU A 64 14.67 -8.16 -17.10
N THR A 65 15.98 -8.09 -17.38
CA THR A 65 16.74 -6.84 -17.40
C THR A 65 16.37 -5.98 -18.63
N PHE A 66 15.94 -6.61 -19.73
CA PHE A 66 15.49 -6.00 -20.99
C PHE A 66 14.55 -6.97 -21.72
N GLY A 67 13.47 -6.48 -22.34
CA GLY A 67 12.54 -7.33 -23.09
C GLY A 67 11.28 -6.59 -23.55
N MET A 68 10.65 -7.12 -24.60
CA MET A 68 9.31 -6.73 -25.03
C MET A 68 8.52 -8.03 -25.26
N CYS A 69 7.41 -8.18 -24.55
CA CYS A 69 6.45 -9.27 -24.79
C CYS A 69 5.24 -8.67 -25.49
N GLU A 70 5.00 -9.12 -26.73
CA GLU A 70 3.78 -8.79 -27.46
C GLU A 70 3.02 -10.08 -27.75
N ARG A 71 1.75 -10.11 -27.39
CA ARG A 71 0.87 -11.26 -27.64
C ARG A 71 -0.48 -10.76 -28.15
N GLU A 72 -0.90 -11.34 -29.26
CA GLU A 72 -2.18 -11.04 -29.89
C GLU A 72 -3.07 -12.29 -29.83
N VAL A 73 -4.30 -12.13 -29.35
CA VAL A 73 -5.32 -13.19 -29.35
C VAL A 73 -6.56 -12.67 -30.05
N ALA A 74 -7.05 -13.41 -31.05
CA ALA A 74 -8.10 -12.93 -31.94
C ALA A 74 -9.47 -12.78 -31.27
N ALA A 75 -9.77 -13.55 -30.22
CA ALA A 75 -10.99 -13.42 -29.42
C ALA A 75 -10.88 -14.21 -28.10
N VAL A 76 -11.54 -13.73 -27.04
CA VAL A 76 -11.64 -14.44 -25.75
C VAL A 76 -13.12 -14.53 -25.35
N ALA A 77 -13.76 -15.67 -25.54
CA ALA A 77 -15.17 -15.84 -25.15
C ALA A 77 -15.27 -16.22 -23.66
N VAL A 78 -15.86 -15.35 -22.84
CA VAL A 78 -16.18 -15.64 -21.43
C VAL A 78 -17.71 -15.77 -21.30
N PRO A 79 -18.27 -16.82 -20.69
CA PRO A 79 -19.71 -16.90 -20.47
C PRO A 79 -20.22 -15.67 -19.70
N GLY A 80 -21.15 -14.90 -20.29
CA GLY A 80 -21.64 -13.61 -19.74
C GLY A 80 -20.92 -12.35 -20.27
N VAL A 81 -19.84 -12.51 -21.03
CA VAL A 81 -19.12 -11.42 -21.72
C VAL A 81 -18.86 -11.87 -23.17
N VAL A 82 -19.61 -11.34 -24.12
CA VAL A 82 -19.41 -11.67 -25.55
C VAL A 82 -18.30 -10.77 -26.09
N SER A 83 -17.03 -11.21 -26.01
CA SER A 83 -15.96 -10.53 -26.75
C SER A 83 -15.98 -10.94 -28.22
N THR A 84 -15.99 -9.93 -29.10
CA THR A 84 -15.54 -10.05 -30.48
C THR A 84 -14.54 -8.94 -30.69
N GLY A 85 -13.25 -9.24 -30.54
CA GLY A 85 -12.22 -8.22 -30.63
C GLY A 85 -10.82 -8.76 -30.38
N VAL A 86 -9.87 -8.25 -31.15
CA VAL A 86 -8.45 -8.59 -31.07
C VAL A 86 -7.87 -8.05 -29.76
N LEU A 87 -7.37 -8.95 -28.94
CA LEU A 87 -6.70 -8.64 -27.69
C LEU A 87 -5.19 -8.49 -27.93
N LYS A 88 -4.67 -7.27 -27.79
CA LYS A 88 -3.24 -6.97 -27.93
C LYS A 88 -2.62 -6.66 -26.57
N LEU A 89 -1.77 -7.56 -26.11
CA LEU A 89 -0.96 -7.35 -24.91
C LEU A 89 0.43 -6.92 -25.33
N ARG A 90 0.91 -5.81 -24.76
CA ARG A 90 2.24 -5.29 -25.06
C ARG A 90 2.91 -4.80 -23.78
N THR A 91 3.85 -5.58 -23.27
CA THR A 91 4.70 -5.17 -22.15
C THR A 91 6.07 -4.74 -22.69
N GLU A 92 6.54 -3.53 -22.38
CA GLU A 92 7.80 -3.01 -22.93
C GLU A 92 8.78 -2.55 -21.86
N GLY A 93 10.01 -3.04 -21.90
CA GLY A 93 11.12 -2.53 -21.08
C GLY A 93 12.06 -1.65 -21.87
N THR A 94 12.08 -0.36 -21.54
CA THR A 94 13.09 0.56 -22.07
C THR A 94 14.39 0.49 -21.26
N HIS A 95 15.52 0.81 -21.91
CA HIS A 95 16.89 0.72 -21.37
C HIS A 95 17.22 1.77 -20.28
N GLN A 96 16.20 2.40 -19.66
CA GLN A 96 16.43 3.33 -18.56
C GLN A 96 16.54 2.53 -17.25
N PRO A 97 17.64 2.69 -16.47
CA PRO A 97 17.75 2.02 -15.18
C PRO A 97 16.54 2.39 -14.32
N LEU A 98 15.82 1.36 -13.85
CA LEU A 98 14.67 1.46 -12.93
C LEU A 98 13.39 2.04 -13.55
N LYS A 99 13.21 1.96 -14.88
CA LYS A 99 11.91 2.23 -15.53
C LYS A 99 11.14 0.94 -15.84
N ALA A 100 9.85 0.93 -15.52
CA ALA A 100 8.94 -0.18 -15.74
C ALA A 100 7.67 0.25 -16.47
N ASP A 101 7.55 -0.07 -17.76
CA ASP A 101 6.33 0.21 -18.52
C ASP A 101 5.57 -1.10 -18.78
N SER A 102 4.27 -1.12 -18.49
CA SER A 102 3.36 -2.23 -18.83
C SER A 102 2.10 -1.67 -19.43
N THR A 103 1.64 -2.25 -20.54
CA THR A 103 0.41 -1.87 -21.23
C THR A 103 -0.38 -3.11 -21.62
N ALA A 104 -1.67 -3.11 -21.34
CA ALA A 104 -2.62 -4.10 -21.86
C ALA A 104 -3.70 -3.38 -22.65
N SER A 105 -4.06 -3.90 -23.82
CA SER A 105 -5.12 -3.29 -24.65
C SER A 105 -6.10 -4.33 -25.17
N VAL A 106 -7.39 -4.12 -24.94
CA VAL A 106 -8.47 -4.96 -25.48
C VAL A 106 -9.24 -4.12 -26.50
N ALA A 107 -9.30 -4.56 -27.76
CA ALA A 107 -10.17 -3.95 -28.75
C ALA A 107 -11.57 -4.58 -28.71
N GLU A 108 -12.58 -3.79 -29.06
CA GLU A 108 -13.97 -4.23 -29.28
C GLU A 108 -14.53 -5.07 -28.10
N VAL A 109 -14.71 -4.39 -26.97
CA VAL A 109 -15.29 -4.95 -25.76
C VAL A 109 -16.81 -4.85 -25.83
N VAL A 110 -17.49 -5.98 -25.60
CA VAL A 110 -18.93 -6.02 -25.32
C VAL A 110 -19.16 -6.89 -24.09
N ALA A 111 -19.60 -6.28 -22.99
CA ALA A 111 -19.95 -6.98 -21.76
C ALA A 111 -21.45 -6.85 -21.48
N LEU A 112 -22.10 -7.98 -21.24
CA LEU A 112 -23.55 -8.09 -21.00
C LEU A 112 -23.79 -8.71 -19.62
N PRO A 113 -23.71 -7.93 -18.53
CA PRO A 113 -23.99 -8.41 -17.18
C PRO A 113 -25.50 -8.65 -17.01
N GLY A 114 -25.97 -9.84 -17.42
CA GLY A 114 -27.26 -10.40 -17.04
C GLY A 114 -28.27 -10.66 -18.17
N ALA A 115 -29.03 -11.74 -18.03
CA ALA A 115 -30.17 -12.08 -18.87
C ALA A 115 -31.47 -11.47 -18.30
N GLY A 116 -31.79 -10.24 -18.68
CA GLY A 116 -33.00 -9.52 -18.29
C GLY A 116 -33.19 -8.26 -19.13
N ALA A 117 -34.44 -7.80 -19.30
CA ALA A 117 -34.89 -6.88 -20.35
C ALA A 117 -34.32 -5.43 -20.33
N ASP A 118 -33.23 -5.18 -19.63
CA ASP A 118 -32.40 -3.98 -19.81
C ASP A 118 -30.95 -4.32 -19.39
N PRO A 119 -30.17 -5.00 -20.24
CA PRO A 119 -28.78 -5.30 -19.92
C PRO A 119 -28.03 -3.97 -19.93
N ALA A 120 -27.33 -3.64 -18.84
CA ALA A 120 -26.32 -2.60 -18.86
C ALA A 120 -25.18 -3.07 -19.76
N ALA A 121 -25.36 -2.97 -21.08
CA ALA A 121 -24.34 -3.31 -22.05
C ALA A 121 -23.21 -2.29 -21.89
N LEU A 122 -22.02 -2.79 -21.58
CA LEU A 122 -20.81 -2.02 -21.68
C LEU A 122 -20.20 -2.34 -23.03
N THR A 123 -20.07 -1.33 -23.89
CA THR A 123 -19.32 -1.43 -25.13
C THR A 123 -18.17 -0.46 -25.12
N ALA A 124 -17.00 -0.86 -25.62
CA ALA A 124 -15.86 0.04 -25.82
C ALA A 124 -15.02 -0.41 -27.02
N ASN A 125 -14.57 0.53 -27.83
CA ASN A 125 -13.75 0.20 -29.01
C ASN A 125 -12.32 -0.16 -28.64
N LEU A 126 -11.79 0.45 -27.59
CA LEU A 126 -10.46 0.16 -27.07
C LEU A 126 -10.42 0.41 -25.57
N VAL A 127 -9.95 -0.58 -24.80
CA VAL A 127 -9.72 -0.47 -23.36
C VAL A 127 -8.25 -0.70 -23.09
N THR A 128 -7.55 0.33 -22.63
CA THR A 128 -6.11 0.28 -22.35
C THR A 128 -5.86 0.57 -20.88
N SER A 129 -5.13 -0.32 -20.20
CA SER A 129 -4.51 -0.04 -18.92
C SER A 129 -3.01 0.11 -19.14
N SER A 130 -2.41 1.05 -18.44
CA SER A 130 -0.97 1.20 -18.43
C SER A 130 -0.44 1.59 -17.06
N CYS A 131 0.81 1.24 -16.80
CA CYS A 131 1.53 1.75 -15.66
C CYS A 131 2.98 2.03 -16.02
N THR A 132 3.55 3.01 -15.34
CA THR A 132 4.95 3.39 -15.42
C THR A 132 5.52 3.48 -14.01
N ALA A 133 6.53 2.68 -13.71
CA ALA A 133 7.29 2.76 -12.47
C ALA A 133 8.67 3.35 -12.74
N THR A 134 9.08 4.35 -11.96
CA THR A 134 10.41 4.98 -12.02
C THR A 134 10.99 5.15 -10.61
N GLU A 135 12.23 5.61 -10.49
CA GLU A 135 12.78 6.00 -9.18
C GLU A 135 12.01 7.14 -8.49
N GLU A 136 11.29 7.97 -9.26
CA GLU A 136 10.52 9.11 -8.74
C GLU A 136 9.14 8.70 -8.22
N GLY A 137 8.68 7.50 -8.58
CA GLY A 137 7.38 6.98 -8.16
C GLY A 137 6.76 6.06 -9.22
N ILE A 138 5.55 5.59 -8.91
CA ILE A 138 4.75 4.75 -9.80
C ILE A 138 3.49 5.52 -10.18
N VAL A 139 3.15 5.49 -11.46
CA VAL A 139 1.94 6.08 -12.02
C VAL A 139 1.18 4.99 -12.77
N GLY A 140 -0.13 4.93 -12.56
CA GLY A 140 -1.06 4.12 -13.35
C GLY A 140 -1.98 5.02 -14.15
N ASP A 141 -2.41 4.54 -15.32
CA ASP A 141 -3.28 5.27 -16.21
C ASP A 141 -4.20 4.32 -17.00
N THR A 142 -5.37 4.82 -17.40
CA THR A 142 -6.37 4.07 -18.16
C THR A 142 -6.93 4.95 -19.26
N VAL A 143 -6.92 4.43 -20.50
CA VAL A 143 -7.54 5.10 -21.65
C VAL A 143 -8.63 4.21 -22.21
N ILE A 144 -9.83 4.75 -22.36
CA ILE A 144 -10.97 4.04 -22.92
C ILE A 144 -11.53 4.82 -24.11
N ALA A 145 -11.61 4.20 -25.28
CA ALA A 145 -12.17 4.82 -26.48
C ALA A 145 -13.60 4.34 -26.74
N ASP A 146 -14.48 5.29 -27.03
CA ASP A 146 -15.88 5.06 -27.44
C ASP A 146 -16.64 4.14 -26.48
N ILE A 147 -16.51 4.42 -25.17
CA ILE A 147 -17.22 3.66 -24.14
C ILE A 147 -18.67 4.13 -24.03
N ASP A 148 -19.57 3.17 -24.12
CA ASP A 148 -20.98 3.32 -23.80
C ASP A 148 -21.32 2.33 -22.67
N ILE A 149 -21.96 2.85 -21.63
CA ILE A 149 -22.47 2.07 -20.51
C ILE A 149 -23.95 2.42 -20.43
N LEU A 150 -24.79 1.54 -20.97
CA LEU A 150 -26.24 1.77 -21.04
C LEU A 150 -26.81 2.16 -19.66
N GLY A 151 -27.47 3.32 -19.60
CA GLY A 151 -28.16 3.81 -18.41
C GLY A 151 -27.34 4.72 -17.48
N VAL A 152 -26.13 5.13 -17.87
CA VAL A 152 -25.32 6.12 -17.13
C VAL A 152 -25.24 7.40 -17.97
N GLU A 153 -25.47 8.58 -17.35
CA GLU A 153 -25.23 9.90 -17.97
C GLU A 153 -23.96 10.60 -17.43
N PRO A 154 -22.75 10.02 -17.53
CA PRO A 154 -21.51 10.75 -17.29
C PRO A 154 -21.16 11.57 -18.54
N THR A 155 -20.31 12.59 -18.40
CA THR A 155 -19.80 13.28 -19.59
C THR A 155 -18.81 12.38 -20.33
N GLU A 156 -18.83 12.38 -21.66
CA GLU A 156 -17.96 11.56 -22.52
C GLU A 156 -16.45 11.68 -22.17
N ASN A 157 -16.04 12.85 -21.66
CA ASN A 157 -14.68 13.10 -21.21
C ASN A 157 -14.30 12.39 -19.90
N GLU A 158 -15.25 12.17 -18.99
CA GLU A 158 -14.99 11.50 -17.70
C GLU A 158 -14.86 9.97 -17.86
N LEU A 159 -15.40 9.41 -18.95
CA LEU A 159 -15.29 7.98 -19.23
C LEU A 159 -14.08 7.61 -20.09
N THR A 160 -13.57 8.55 -20.90
CA THR A 160 -12.45 8.31 -21.82
C THR A 160 -11.08 8.39 -21.14
N ASP A 161 -10.96 9.22 -20.11
CA ASP A 161 -9.80 9.37 -19.23
C ASP A 161 -10.25 9.44 -17.75
N PRO A 162 -10.70 8.31 -17.17
CA PRO A 162 -11.29 8.30 -15.84
C PRO A 162 -10.24 8.52 -14.74
N ASP A 163 -10.59 9.35 -13.75
CA ASP A 163 -9.80 9.53 -12.53
C ASP A 163 -9.51 8.17 -11.84
N PRO A 164 -8.41 8.03 -11.09
CA PRO A 164 -8.12 6.78 -10.37
C PRO A 164 -9.25 6.35 -9.44
N ASN A 165 -9.67 5.09 -9.57
CA ASN A 165 -10.76 4.45 -8.83
C ASN A 165 -12.14 5.10 -9.05
N PHE A 166 -12.43 5.54 -10.27
CA PHE A 166 -13.70 6.15 -10.64
C PHE A 166 -14.83 5.11 -10.65
N VAL A 167 -15.79 5.26 -9.73
CA VAL A 167 -16.93 4.35 -9.61
C VAL A 167 -18.07 4.85 -10.50
N VAL A 168 -18.38 4.09 -11.55
CA VAL A 168 -19.43 4.44 -12.52
C VAL A 168 -20.79 3.87 -12.10
N VAL A 169 -20.77 2.65 -11.56
CA VAL A 169 -21.98 1.98 -11.07
C VAL A 169 -21.71 1.50 -9.64
N ASP A 170 -22.49 2.02 -8.70
CA ASP A 170 -22.50 1.59 -7.30
C ASP A 170 -23.89 1.10 -6.92
N ASN A 171 -24.17 -0.18 -7.19
CA ASN A 171 -25.44 -0.78 -6.78
C ASN A 171 -25.26 -2.17 -6.17
N PRO A 172 -26.26 -2.68 -5.42
CA PRO A 172 -26.14 -3.93 -4.67
C PRO A 172 -26.01 -5.21 -5.50
N LEU A 173 -26.18 -5.15 -6.82
CA LEU A 173 -26.11 -6.29 -7.73
C LEU A 173 -24.92 -6.20 -8.70
N LEU A 174 -24.47 -4.98 -9.02
CA LEU A 174 -23.43 -4.68 -9.99
C LEU A 174 -22.60 -3.50 -9.52
N PHE A 175 -21.29 -3.70 -9.50
CA PHE A 175 -20.31 -2.68 -9.19
C PHE A 175 -19.34 -2.55 -10.37
N ILE A 176 -19.20 -1.34 -10.93
CA ILE A 176 -18.27 -1.05 -12.03
C ILE A 176 -17.33 0.07 -11.60
N ILE A 177 -16.03 -0.22 -11.65
CA ILE A 177 -14.95 0.72 -11.36
C ILE A 177 -14.11 0.86 -12.63
N LEU A 178 -13.82 2.09 -13.01
CA LEU A 178 -12.84 2.43 -14.03
C LEU A 178 -11.53 2.87 -13.38
N ASN A 179 -10.42 2.58 -14.06
CA ASN A 179 -9.07 2.94 -13.61
C ASN A 179 -8.83 2.57 -12.13
N GLU A 180 -9.20 1.35 -11.73
CA GLU A 180 -8.97 0.90 -10.35
C GLU A 180 -7.46 0.71 -10.16
N GLN A 181 -6.89 1.43 -9.20
CA GLN A 181 -5.47 1.40 -8.90
C GLN A 181 -5.27 0.91 -7.46
N VAL A 182 -4.72 -0.30 -7.34
CA VAL A 182 -4.47 -0.96 -6.05
C VAL A 182 -3.01 -1.35 -5.91
N ASN A 183 -2.56 -1.50 -4.67
CA ASN A 183 -1.25 -2.06 -4.38
C ASN A 183 -1.29 -3.60 -4.32
N ALA A 184 -0.15 -4.21 -4.00
CA ALA A 184 -0.02 -5.68 -3.90
C ALA A 184 -0.96 -6.33 -2.87
N ALA A 185 -1.49 -5.57 -1.90
CA ALA A 185 -2.44 -6.06 -0.91
C ALA A 185 -3.90 -5.89 -1.34
N GLY A 186 -4.17 -5.27 -2.48
CA GLY A 186 -5.51 -4.92 -2.94
C GLY A 186 -6.09 -3.68 -2.26
N ASP A 187 -5.28 -2.93 -1.50
CA ASP A 187 -5.67 -1.64 -0.93
C ASP A 187 -5.52 -0.53 -1.99
N PRO A 188 -6.28 0.58 -1.92
CA PRO A 188 -6.10 1.72 -2.82
C PRO A 188 -4.65 2.18 -2.84
N PHE A 189 -4.10 2.35 -4.04
CA PHE A 189 -2.70 2.74 -4.23
C PHE A 189 -2.38 4.06 -3.53
N ALA A 190 -1.26 4.12 -2.81
CA ALA A 190 -0.82 5.29 -2.08
C ALA A 190 0.65 5.65 -2.36
N GLU A 191 0.98 6.94 -2.17
CA GLU A 191 2.36 7.43 -2.30
C GLU A 191 3.29 6.64 -1.35
N GLY A 192 4.30 5.97 -1.93
CA GLY A 192 5.25 5.13 -1.22
C GLY A 192 4.99 3.63 -1.30
N ASP A 193 3.95 3.19 -2.01
CA ASP A 193 3.79 1.79 -2.42
C ASP A 193 4.80 1.43 -3.52
N ASP A 194 5.36 0.22 -3.42
CA ASP A 194 6.44 -0.27 -4.29
C ASP A 194 5.89 -1.03 -5.54
N GLN A 195 4.57 -1.17 -5.64
CA GLN A 195 3.86 -1.87 -6.71
C GLN A 195 2.47 -1.28 -6.93
N ILE A 196 2.07 -1.18 -8.20
CA ILE A 196 0.72 -0.85 -8.63
C ILE A 196 0.14 -1.96 -9.51
N VAL A 197 -1.15 -2.20 -9.36
CA VAL A 197 -2.00 -2.94 -10.30
C VAL A 197 -3.06 -1.97 -10.79
N VAL A 198 -3.16 -1.83 -12.12
CA VAL A 198 -4.14 -0.98 -12.78
C VAL A 198 -5.11 -1.88 -13.53
N ASN A 199 -6.37 -1.86 -13.10
CA ASN A 199 -7.48 -2.48 -13.81
C ASN A 199 -8.23 -1.38 -14.56
N ALA A 200 -8.21 -1.41 -15.89
CA ALA A 200 -8.91 -0.38 -16.66
C ALA A 200 -10.42 -0.42 -16.40
N ILE A 201 -11.00 -1.62 -16.38
CA ILE A 201 -12.39 -1.85 -16.00
C ILE A 201 -12.45 -3.06 -15.08
N ARG A 202 -13.05 -2.88 -13.90
CA ARG A 202 -13.40 -3.97 -12.98
C ARG A 202 -14.90 -4.01 -12.77
N ILE A 203 -15.48 -5.19 -13.01
CA ILE A 203 -16.90 -5.46 -12.85
C ILE A 203 -17.06 -6.53 -11.78
N VAL A 204 -17.85 -6.23 -10.75
CA VAL A 204 -18.19 -7.18 -9.69
C VAL A 204 -19.70 -7.37 -9.68
N ALA A 205 -20.14 -8.59 -9.93
CA ALA A 205 -21.54 -8.97 -9.76
C ALA A 205 -21.71 -9.69 -8.40
N LEU A 206 -22.68 -9.23 -7.61
CA LEU A 206 -22.89 -9.66 -6.22
C LEU A 206 -23.87 -10.85 -6.11
N PRO A 207 -23.91 -11.56 -4.96
CA PRO A 207 -24.66 -12.80 -4.79
C PRO A 207 -26.16 -12.66 -5.09
N GLY A 208 -26.71 -13.58 -5.89
CA GLY A 208 -28.12 -13.57 -6.34
C GLY A 208 -28.32 -13.25 -7.83
N THR A 209 -27.23 -12.98 -8.56
CA THR A 209 -27.20 -12.97 -10.04
C THR A 209 -26.65 -14.31 -10.56
N GLU A 210 -26.89 -14.68 -11.82
CA GLU A 210 -26.29 -15.91 -12.42
C GLU A 210 -24.75 -15.81 -12.57
N LEU A 211 -24.16 -14.66 -12.24
CA LEU A 211 -22.76 -14.31 -12.44
C LEU A 211 -22.14 -13.90 -11.11
N GLU A 212 -21.97 -14.81 -10.15
CA GLU A 212 -21.11 -14.55 -8.97
C GLU A 212 -19.63 -14.48 -9.40
N GLN A 213 -19.29 -13.48 -10.20
CA GLN A 213 -18.02 -13.38 -10.91
C GLN A 213 -17.47 -11.96 -10.81
N GLU A 214 -16.16 -11.91 -10.68
CA GLU A 214 -15.35 -10.72 -10.88
C GLU A 214 -14.77 -10.79 -12.29
N ILE A 215 -14.95 -9.73 -13.06
CA ILE A 215 -14.41 -9.59 -14.42
C ILE A 215 -13.47 -8.39 -14.44
N ILE A 216 -12.26 -8.60 -14.94
CA ILE A 216 -11.25 -7.56 -15.15
C ILE A 216 -10.99 -7.47 -16.65
N ILE A 217 -11.13 -6.27 -17.22
CA ILE A 217 -10.86 -5.99 -18.64
C ILE A 217 -9.67 -5.04 -18.69
N SER A 218 -8.59 -5.52 -19.31
CA SER A 218 -7.27 -4.92 -19.35
C SER A 218 -6.67 -4.65 -17.96
N GLN A 219 -5.63 -5.40 -17.63
CA GLN A 219 -4.84 -5.24 -16.41
C GLN A 219 -3.38 -5.04 -16.75
N SER A 220 -2.77 -4.04 -16.13
CA SER A 220 -1.32 -3.83 -16.15
C SER A 220 -0.77 -3.77 -14.73
N GLN A 221 0.39 -4.37 -14.52
CA GLN A 221 1.08 -4.39 -13.25
C GLN A 221 2.50 -3.90 -13.43
N CYS A 222 2.89 -2.95 -12.57
CA CYS A 222 4.25 -2.43 -12.52
C CYS A 222 4.74 -2.43 -11.09
N SER A 223 6.01 -2.78 -10.92
CA SER A 223 6.69 -2.76 -9.64
C SER A 223 8.02 -2.05 -9.79
N ILE A 224 8.38 -1.25 -8.79
CA ILE A 224 9.79 -0.91 -8.56
C ILE A 224 10.35 -1.94 -7.58
N HIS A 225 10.74 -3.10 -8.08
CA HIS A 225 11.68 -3.91 -7.34
C HIS A 225 13.01 -3.13 -7.33
N ALA A 226 13.35 -2.56 -6.17
CA ALA A 226 14.74 -2.24 -5.91
C ALA A 226 15.48 -3.55 -6.14
N ALA A 227 16.36 -3.61 -7.16
CA ALA A 227 17.10 -4.81 -7.51
C ALA A 227 17.45 -5.56 -6.22
N ASP A 228 16.92 -6.76 -6.07
CA ASP A 228 17.64 -7.74 -5.28
C ASP A 228 18.87 -8.06 -6.12
N ALA A 229 19.85 -7.13 -6.05
CA ALA A 229 21.21 -7.42 -6.44
C ALA A 229 21.52 -8.79 -5.80
N PRO A 230 22.15 -9.74 -6.52
CA PRO A 230 22.60 -10.97 -5.90
C PRO A 230 23.26 -10.57 -4.58
N PRO A 231 22.82 -11.15 -3.44
CA PRO A 231 23.16 -10.65 -2.12
C PRO A 231 24.66 -10.40 -2.14
N PRO A 232 25.10 -9.14 -1.93
CA PRO A 232 26.51 -8.80 -2.08
C PRO A 232 27.34 -9.87 -1.38
N THR A 233 28.16 -10.56 -2.16
CA THR A 233 28.94 -11.70 -1.65
C THR A 233 30.02 -11.23 -0.65
N GLY A 234 30.16 -9.91 -0.49
CA GLY A 234 30.96 -9.24 0.51
C GLY A 234 30.19 -8.76 1.74
N ASN A 235 30.96 -8.41 2.77
CA ASN A 235 30.44 -7.79 3.98
C ASN A 235 30.72 -6.27 3.97
N GLY A 236 29.85 -5.52 4.62
CA GLY A 236 30.09 -4.14 5.00
C GLY A 236 29.94 -3.94 6.50
N TYR A 237 29.90 -2.67 6.92
CA TYR A 237 29.78 -2.30 8.32
C TYR A 237 28.58 -1.37 8.54
N LEU A 238 27.78 -1.69 9.55
CA LEU A 238 26.70 -0.86 10.09
C LEU A 238 27.12 -0.37 11.47
N GLU A 239 26.97 0.91 11.74
CA GLU A 239 27.00 1.44 13.10
C GLU A 239 25.63 2.05 13.43
N ILE A 240 25.09 1.77 14.62
CA ILE A 240 23.81 2.34 15.04
C ILE A 240 24.06 3.33 16.17
N CYS A 241 23.70 4.59 15.94
CA CYS A 241 23.72 5.67 16.92
C CYS A 241 22.33 5.96 17.46
N LYS A 242 22.21 6.16 18.78
CA LYS A 242 20.94 6.51 19.42
C LYS A 242 20.93 7.98 19.85
N LYS A 243 20.05 8.78 19.26
CA LYS A 243 19.84 10.18 19.65
C LYS A 243 18.53 10.38 20.42
N ALA A 244 18.54 11.40 21.27
CA ALA A 244 17.35 11.96 21.89
C ALA A 244 16.97 13.27 21.19
N ASP A 245 15.70 13.41 20.84
CA ASP A 245 15.04 14.68 20.58
C ASP A 245 14.49 15.17 21.93
N ASN A 246 15.18 16.18 22.48
CA ASN A 246 14.90 16.73 23.82
C ASN A 246 13.81 17.80 23.81
N SER A 247 13.18 18.10 22.67
CA SER A 247 12.15 19.14 22.57
C SER A 247 10.89 18.85 23.39
N ALA A 248 10.62 17.58 23.70
CA ALA A 248 9.41 17.12 24.41
C ALA A 248 9.71 16.43 25.76
N GLY A 249 10.95 16.54 26.26
CA GLY A 249 11.43 15.86 27.47
C GLY A 249 12.63 14.95 27.21
N ARG A 250 13.16 14.30 28.26
CA ARG A 250 14.46 13.62 28.21
C ARG A 250 14.30 12.13 27.89
N VAL A 251 14.79 11.71 26.73
CA VAL A 251 14.94 10.28 26.42
C VAL A 251 16.20 9.74 27.09
N THR A 252 16.09 8.68 27.88
CA THR A 252 17.21 8.11 28.64
C THR A 252 17.28 6.58 28.54
N GLY A 253 18.41 6.04 29.01
CA GLY A 253 18.68 4.61 29.08
C GLY A 253 19.22 4.04 27.77
N LYS A 254 19.02 2.73 27.59
CA LYS A 254 19.46 1.98 26.41
C LYS A 254 18.27 1.56 25.54
N PHE A 255 18.54 1.37 24.25
CA PHE A 255 17.58 0.95 23.23
C PHE A 255 18.10 -0.25 22.47
N ARG A 256 17.22 -1.23 22.22
CA ARG A 256 17.56 -2.46 21.49
C ARG A 256 17.11 -2.34 20.05
N PHE A 257 17.97 -2.71 19.12
CA PHE A 257 17.71 -2.79 17.69
C PHE A 257 17.82 -4.23 17.22
N ARG A 258 17.00 -4.63 16.24
CA ARG A 258 17.02 -5.94 15.59
C ARG A 258 17.25 -5.79 14.09
N PHE A 259 18.11 -6.63 13.55
CA PHE A 259 18.47 -6.67 12.12
C PHE A 259 19.13 -8.02 11.82
N ALA A 260 18.92 -8.58 10.62
CA ALA A 260 19.52 -9.84 10.17
C ALA A 260 19.53 -10.95 11.26
N GLY A 261 18.39 -11.20 11.92
CA GLY A 261 18.24 -12.22 12.95
C GLY A 261 18.92 -11.95 14.30
N ARG A 262 19.70 -10.87 14.44
CA ARG A 262 20.43 -10.50 15.67
C ARG A 262 19.94 -9.16 16.23
N GLY A 263 20.55 -8.71 17.33
CA GLY A 263 20.29 -7.38 17.84
C GLY A 263 21.43 -6.78 18.66
N VAL A 264 21.42 -5.45 18.75
CA VAL A 264 22.40 -4.65 19.49
C VAL A 264 21.67 -3.71 20.43
N THR A 265 22.31 -3.33 21.54
CA THR A 265 21.75 -2.39 22.51
C THR A 265 22.64 -1.16 22.59
N VAL A 266 22.07 0.01 22.31
CA VAL A 266 22.80 1.28 22.22
C VAL A 266 22.29 2.26 23.29
N PRO A 267 23.16 2.80 24.16
CA PRO A 267 22.81 3.90 25.06
C PRO A 267 22.44 5.17 24.30
N VAL A 268 21.48 5.95 24.81
CA VAL A 268 21.20 7.29 24.26
C VAL A 268 22.47 8.16 24.34
N GLY A 269 22.78 8.83 23.24
CA GLY A 269 23.97 9.66 23.07
C GLY A 269 25.21 8.90 22.59
N GLN A 270 25.10 7.59 22.35
CA GLN A 270 26.20 6.74 21.91
C GLN A 270 25.88 5.97 20.63
N CYS A 271 26.90 5.30 20.11
CA CYS A 271 26.82 4.39 18.97
C CYS A 271 27.32 2.99 19.36
N SER A 272 26.92 1.96 18.60
CA SER A 272 27.28 0.57 18.85
C SER A 272 28.74 0.20 18.57
N GLY A 273 29.49 1.06 17.88
CA GLY A 273 30.66 0.67 17.11
C GLY A 273 30.29 -0.04 15.80
N PRO A 274 31.27 -0.30 14.91
CA PRO A 274 31.04 -0.95 13.62
C PRO A 274 30.61 -2.42 13.77
N ILE A 275 29.51 -2.78 13.11
CA ILE A 275 28.94 -4.13 13.12
C ILE A 275 29.05 -4.72 11.72
N ARG A 276 29.83 -5.80 11.57
CA ARG A 276 29.95 -6.50 10.30
C ARG A 276 28.63 -7.17 9.92
N VAL A 277 28.08 -6.79 8.78
CA VAL A 277 26.80 -7.28 8.21
C VAL A 277 27.00 -7.58 6.71
N PRO A 278 26.16 -8.44 6.10
CA PRO A 278 26.15 -8.56 4.64
C PRO A 278 25.97 -7.19 3.98
N ALA A 279 26.70 -6.91 2.91
CA ALA A 279 26.43 -5.71 2.13
C ALA A 279 25.05 -5.83 1.45
N GLY A 280 24.46 -4.70 1.06
CA GLY A 280 23.12 -4.65 0.46
C GLY A 280 22.08 -3.95 1.33
N ARG A 281 20.80 -4.19 1.04
CA ARG A 281 19.68 -3.59 1.79
C ARG A 281 19.53 -4.28 3.14
N LEU A 282 19.39 -3.49 4.21
CA LEU A 282 19.24 -4.02 5.56
C LEU A 282 18.11 -3.30 6.30
N LEU A 283 17.12 -4.06 6.75
CA LEU A 283 16.07 -3.59 7.66
C LEU A 283 16.58 -3.57 9.10
N VAL A 284 16.50 -2.41 9.73
CA VAL A 284 16.80 -2.21 11.16
C VAL A 284 15.52 -1.79 11.88
N LYS A 285 15.16 -2.54 12.92
CA LYS A 285 13.95 -2.30 13.72
C LYS A 285 14.30 -1.95 15.16
N GLU A 286 13.84 -0.81 15.65
CA GLU A 286 13.93 -0.48 17.08
C GLU A 286 12.85 -1.24 17.87
N VAL A 287 13.27 -1.93 18.92
CA VAL A 287 12.35 -2.64 19.83
C VAL A 287 11.57 -1.62 20.66
N ARG A 288 10.26 -1.85 20.80
CA ARG A 288 9.38 -1.01 21.61
C ARG A 288 9.94 -0.80 23.01
N LYS A 289 9.95 0.46 23.46
CA LYS A 289 10.15 0.86 24.85
C LYS A 289 9.05 1.82 25.25
N ASP A 290 8.44 1.59 26.42
CA ASP A 290 7.32 2.43 26.86
C ASP A 290 7.78 3.85 27.24
N GLY A 291 6.87 4.81 27.07
CA GLY A 291 7.10 6.23 27.37
C GLY A 291 7.92 7.01 26.33
N VAL A 292 8.38 6.37 25.26
CA VAL A 292 9.19 6.97 24.19
C VAL A 292 8.75 6.45 22.82
N ARG A 293 9.01 7.23 21.77
CA ARG A 293 8.75 6.81 20.39
C ARG A 293 9.86 7.26 19.46
N MET A 294 10.07 6.50 18.40
CA MET A 294 10.91 6.91 17.28
C MET A 294 10.27 8.13 16.61
N SER A 295 11.07 9.19 16.43
CA SER A 295 10.66 10.42 15.75
C SER A 295 11.34 10.60 14.40
N GLY A 296 12.46 9.92 14.17
CA GLY A 296 13.15 9.96 12.88
C GLY A 296 14.38 9.07 12.82
N CYS A 297 14.91 8.93 11.62
CA CYS A 297 16.18 8.29 11.34
C CYS A 297 16.93 9.02 10.23
N ALA A 298 18.25 8.92 10.28
CA ALA A 298 19.18 9.52 9.33
C ALA A 298 20.37 8.58 9.17
N THR A 299 21.07 8.63 8.03
CA THR A 299 22.33 7.91 7.87
C THR A 299 23.47 8.85 7.53
N MET A 300 24.70 8.41 7.84
CA MET A 300 25.91 8.95 7.25
C MET A 300 26.67 7.82 6.54
N PRO A 301 27.04 7.98 5.27
CA PRO A 301 26.59 9.05 4.36
C PRO A 301 25.06 9.11 4.18
N THR A 302 24.51 10.29 3.85
CA THR A 302 23.05 10.49 3.71
C THR A 302 22.38 9.58 2.67
N PRO A 303 22.98 9.31 1.49
CA PRO A 303 22.38 8.41 0.48
C PRO A 303 22.28 6.94 0.91
N ARG A 304 22.64 6.60 2.16
CA ARG A 304 22.55 5.25 2.72
C ARG A 304 21.20 4.97 3.34
N LEU A 305 20.38 6.00 3.58
CA LEU A 305 19.02 5.83 4.06
C LEU A 305 18.13 5.62 2.85
N LEU A 306 17.49 4.46 2.77
CA LEU A 306 16.58 4.12 1.69
C LEU A 306 15.13 4.40 2.10
N ARG A 307 14.76 4.08 3.35
CA ARG A 307 13.43 4.35 3.90
C ARG A 307 13.48 4.59 5.40
N CYS A 308 12.67 5.53 5.88
CA CYS A 308 12.49 5.79 7.31
C CYS A 308 11.01 5.74 7.67
N THR A 309 10.60 4.80 8.52
CA THR A 309 9.20 4.64 8.94
C THR A 309 9.07 4.70 10.46
N PRO A 310 9.08 5.91 11.08
CA PRO A 310 9.07 6.06 12.54
C PRO A 310 7.86 5.42 13.23
N ALA A 311 6.69 5.39 12.57
CA ALA A 311 5.48 4.77 13.10
C ALA A 311 5.64 3.26 13.33
N GLN A 312 6.35 2.59 12.43
CA GLN A 312 6.65 1.14 12.50
C GLN A 312 7.95 0.86 13.29
N ARG A 313 8.73 1.89 13.60
CA ARG A 313 10.08 1.84 14.23
C ARG A 313 11.13 1.19 13.33
N GLU A 314 11.04 1.47 12.04
CA GLU A 314 11.84 0.80 11.01
C GLU A 314 12.67 1.81 10.21
N ALA A 315 13.88 1.38 9.85
CA ALA A 315 14.77 2.06 8.92
C ALA A 315 15.34 1.03 7.95
N VAL A 316 15.25 1.31 6.65
CA VAL A 316 15.89 0.51 5.61
C VAL A 316 17.14 1.25 5.16
N VAL A 317 18.29 0.61 5.26
CA VAL A 317 19.59 1.21 4.94
C VAL A 317 20.35 0.41 3.88
N ARG A 318 21.22 1.07 3.13
CA ARG A 318 22.13 0.46 2.16
C ARG A 318 23.52 0.28 2.75
N ILE A 319 23.91 -0.95 3.03
CA ILE A 319 25.27 -1.32 3.39
C ILE A 319 26.10 -1.46 2.10
N VAL A 320 27.27 -0.83 2.04
CA VAL A 320 28.24 -1.10 0.96
C VAL A 320 29.36 -1.97 1.47
N GLU A 321 29.80 -2.83 0.57
CA GLU A 321 30.97 -3.66 0.76
C GLU A 321 32.24 -2.82 1.01
N GLY A 322 33.02 -3.26 2.01
CA GLY A 322 34.30 -2.65 2.34
C GLY A 322 34.58 -2.65 3.84
N GLY A 323 35.69 -2.01 4.20
CA GLY A 323 36.08 -1.82 5.59
C GLY A 323 35.29 -0.72 6.31
N VAL A 324 35.60 -0.51 7.59
CA VAL A 324 34.97 0.49 8.47
C VAL A 324 35.00 1.92 7.91
N ARG A 325 35.93 2.25 7.00
CA ARG A 325 35.97 3.57 6.31
C ARG A 325 34.78 3.82 5.39
N LYS A 326 34.04 2.79 4.98
CA LYS A 326 32.85 2.86 4.13
C LYS A 326 31.56 2.50 4.90
N GLU A 327 31.62 2.52 6.23
CA GLU A 327 30.49 2.10 7.05
C GLU A 327 29.25 2.96 6.84
N THR A 328 28.10 2.36 7.14
CA THR A 328 26.82 3.05 7.18
C THR A 328 26.48 3.33 8.63
N VAL A 329 26.51 4.61 9.00
CA VAL A 329 26.14 5.04 10.35
C VAL A 329 24.66 5.40 10.36
N LEU A 330 23.80 4.59 10.98
CA LEU A 330 22.38 4.84 11.17
C LEU A 330 22.15 5.55 12.50
N THR A 331 21.68 6.79 12.46
CA THR A 331 21.22 7.51 13.65
C THR A 331 19.70 7.36 13.80
N VAL A 332 19.26 6.78 14.92
CA VAL A 332 17.83 6.69 15.28
C VAL A 332 17.52 7.69 16.39
N THR A 333 16.58 8.59 16.14
CA THR A 333 16.16 9.65 17.07
C THR A 333 14.83 9.28 17.72
N ASN A 334 14.78 9.35 19.05
CA ASN A 334 13.54 9.19 19.80
C ASN A 334 13.22 10.45 20.57
N ARG A 335 11.93 10.65 20.81
CA ARG A 335 11.42 11.64 21.75
C ARG A 335 10.58 10.99 22.83
N GLN A 336 10.44 11.72 23.95
CA GLN A 336 9.51 11.32 25.00
C GLN A 336 8.07 11.42 24.50
N VAL A 337 7.25 10.42 24.83
CA VAL A 337 5.81 10.48 24.59
C VAL A 337 5.21 11.34 25.71
N VAL A 338 4.82 12.56 25.38
CA VAL A 338 4.07 13.43 26.30
C VAL A 338 2.60 13.03 26.26
N LEU A 339 1.86 13.25 27.36
CA LEU A 339 0.43 12.96 27.56
C LEU A 339 -0.54 13.68 26.57
N GLY A 340 -0.07 14.13 25.42
CA GLY A 340 -0.86 14.64 24.29
C GLY A 340 -0.53 13.97 22.94
N ASP A 341 0.52 13.15 22.86
CA ASP A 341 0.98 12.55 21.59
C ASP A 341 0.15 11.33 21.19
N ASN A 342 -0.23 10.51 22.16
CA ASN A 342 -1.00 9.27 21.97
C ASN A 342 -2.34 9.27 22.71
N THR A 343 -2.70 10.37 23.38
CA THR A 343 -3.99 10.49 24.06
C THR A 343 -4.75 11.72 23.60
N GLY A 344 -6.04 11.55 23.32
CA GLY A 344 -6.96 12.64 23.08
C GLY A 344 -7.84 12.93 24.30
N ALA A 345 -8.63 13.98 24.19
CA ALA A 345 -9.59 14.37 25.21
C ALA A 345 -10.99 14.55 24.61
N ILE A 346 -12.00 14.19 25.39
CA ILE A 346 -13.40 14.44 25.03
C ILE A 346 -13.89 15.63 25.85
N LYS A 347 -14.46 16.62 25.18
CA LYS A 347 -15.15 17.74 25.83
C LYS A 347 -16.65 17.46 25.73
N VAL A 348 -17.28 17.12 26.84
CA VAL A 348 -18.74 16.93 26.91
C VAL A 348 -19.40 18.26 27.26
N CYS A 349 -20.31 18.73 26.42
CA CYS A 349 -21.02 20.00 26.59
C CYS A 349 -22.52 19.75 26.82
N LYS A 350 -23.11 20.50 27.75
CA LYS A 350 -24.54 20.45 28.04
C LYS A 350 -25.17 21.80 27.77
N VAL A 351 -26.15 21.79 26.88
CA VAL A 351 -26.95 22.95 26.51
C VAL A 351 -28.33 22.85 27.16
N ALA A 352 -28.80 23.97 27.72
CA ALA A 352 -30.18 24.16 28.15
C ALA A 352 -31.05 24.46 26.92
N GLY A 353 -31.86 23.49 26.49
CA GLY A 353 -32.87 23.67 25.46
C GLY A 353 -34.19 24.18 26.05
N ASN A 354 -35.25 24.19 25.24
CA ASN A 354 -36.54 24.75 25.64
C ASN A 354 -37.07 24.13 26.95
N GLY A 355 -37.48 24.99 27.89
CA GLY A 355 -38.02 24.56 29.18
C GLY A 355 -37.01 23.95 30.17
N VAL A 356 -35.71 23.91 29.85
CA VAL A 356 -34.65 23.49 30.80
C VAL A 356 -33.96 24.72 31.37
N GLN A 357 -33.97 24.87 32.69
CA GLN A 357 -33.29 26.00 33.35
C GLN A 357 -31.76 25.87 33.24
N VAL A 358 -31.07 26.97 32.92
CA VAL A 358 -29.61 27.05 33.00
C VAL A 358 -29.15 26.71 34.41
N GLY A 359 -28.06 25.95 34.54
CA GLY A 359 -27.55 25.42 35.80
C GLY A 359 -28.07 24.02 36.16
N THR A 360 -29.13 23.54 35.51
CA THR A 360 -29.66 22.18 35.71
C THR A 360 -28.58 21.13 35.47
N ARG A 361 -28.26 20.30 36.47
CA ARG A 361 -27.17 19.32 36.39
C ARG A 361 -27.57 18.04 35.65
N PHE A 362 -26.76 17.63 34.68
CA PHE A 362 -26.90 16.36 33.98
C PHE A 362 -25.67 15.48 34.22
N ARG A 363 -25.88 14.17 34.38
CA ARG A 363 -24.82 13.17 34.59
C ARG A 363 -24.50 12.47 33.29
N PHE A 364 -23.22 12.24 33.04
CA PHE A 364 -22.68 11.63 31.84
C PHE A 364 -21.71 10.52 32.18
N SER A 365 -21.73 9.44 31.42
CA SER A 365 -20.66 8.43 31.34
C SER A 365 -19.87 8.66 30.05
N VAL A 366 -18.58 8.94 30.15
CA VAL A 366 -17.66 9.15 29.02
C VAL A 366 -16.66 8.01 29.03
N GLY A 367 -16.95 6.94 28.28
CA GLY A 367 -16.30 5.65 28.47
C GLY A 367 -16.56 5.13 29.89
N ASN A 368 -15.49 4.86 30.63
CA ASN A 368 -15.53 4.42 32.03
C ASN A 368 -15.44 5.58 33.05
N LYS A 369 -15.61 6.84 32.63
CA LYS A 369 -15.44 8.03 33.48
C LYS A 369 -16.76 8.80 33.59
N ASP A 370 -17.26 8.96 34.81
CA ASP A 370 -18.49 9.73 35.07
C ASP A 370 -18.20 11.24 35.23
N ARG A 371 -19.09 12.09 34.71
CA ARG A 371 -19.03 13.56 34.83
C ARG A 371 -20.41 14.16 35.05
N THR A 372 -20.47 15.22 35.85
CA THR A 372 -21.67 16.05 36.00
C THR A 372 -21.42 17.39 35.31
N VAL A 373 -22.32 17.78 34.41
CA VAL A 373 -22.23 19.04 33.67
C VAL A 373 -23.53 19.83 33.90
N PRO A 374 -23.47 21.05 34.44
CA PRO A 374 -24.62 21.94 34.46
C PRO A 374 -24.99 22.35 33.03
N ALA A 375 -26.28 22.45 32.72
CA ALA A 375 -26.74 22.95 31.44
C ALA A 375 -26.40 24.45 31.32
N GLY A 376 -25.71 24.85 30.25
CA GLY A 376 -25.36 26.24 29.98
C GLY A 376 -26.28 26.90 28.95
N PRO A 377 -26.15 28.23 28.75
CA PRO A 377 -26.94 28.99 27.79
C PRO A 377 -26.79 28.47 26.34
N ALA A 378 -27.90 28.43 25.61
CA ALA A 378 -27.93 27.92 24.23
C ALA A 378 -27.09 28.75 23.25
N ASN A 379 -27.14 30.09 23.37
CA ASN A 379 -26.35 31.03 22.57
C ASN A 379 -24.83 30.94 22.82
N GLN A 380 -24.39 30.26 23.89
CA GLN A 380 -22.98 30.04 24.20
C GLN A 380 -22.52 28.60 23.90
N GLY A 381 -23.40 27.76 23.34
CA GLY A 381 -23.11 26.35 23.09
C GLY A 381 -23.09 25.48 24.35
N GLY A 382 -23.64 25.97 25.47
CA GLY A 382 -23.71 25.28 26.74
C GLY A 382 -22.42 25.32 27.57
N TYR A 383 -22.45 24.68 28.74
CA TYR A 383 -21.25 24.51 29.57
C TYR A 383 -20.58 23.18 29.28
N CYS A 384 -19.25 23.13 29.36
CA CYS A 384 -18.47 21.97 28.97
C CYS A 384 -17.53 21.48 30.07
N LYS A 385 -17.28 20.17 30.12
CA LYS A 385 -16.23 19.55 30.92
C LYS A 385 -15.31 18.69 30.05
N ILE A 386 -14.01 18.77 30.32
CA ILE A 386 -12.98 18.00 29.62
C ILE A 386 -12.74 16.67 30.36
N VAL A 387 -12.64 15.58 29.60
CA VAL A 387 -12.29 14.25 30.06
C VAL A 387 -11.06 13.78 29.29
N ARG A 388 -9.94 13.59 30.00
CA ARG A 388 -8.64 13.21 29.43
C ARG A 388 -8.36 11.72 29.62
N GLY A 389 -7.32 11.23 28.95
CA GLY A 389 -6.78 9.88 29.13
C GLY A 389 -7.50 8.82 28.30
N PHE A 390 -7.80 9.15 27.04
CA PHE A 390 -8.27 8.20 26.04
C PHE A 390 -7.19 8.07 24.97
N ALA A 391 -6.90 6.85 24.51
CA ALA A 391 -5.95 6.65 23.42
C ALA A 391 -6.45 7.31 22.13
N ARG A 392 -5.58 7.98 21.38
CA ARG A 392 -5.92 8.52 20.06
C ARG A 392 -6.25 7.37 19.11
N GLY A 393 -7.26 7.55 18.25
CA GLY A 393 -7.81 6.51 17.39
C GLY A 393 -8.85 5.61 18.07
N SER A 394 -8.89 5.57 19.42
CA SER A 394 -9.87 4.74 20.13
C SER A 394 -11.30 5.24 19.97
N THR A 395 -12.24 4.31 20.07
CA THR A 395 -13.68 4.59 20.08
C THR A 395 -14.18 4.74 21.51
N VAL A 396 -14.88 5.82 21.80
CA VAL A 396 -15.44 6.10 23.13
C VAL A 396 -16.93 6.41 23.02
N LYS A 397 -17.73 5.74 23.85
CA LYS A 397 -19.17 6.01 24.00
C LYS A 397 -19.40 7.05 25.09
N VAL A 398 -20.18 8.08 24.77
CA VAL A 398 -20.67 9.12 25.67
C VAL A 398 -22.16 8.91 25.87
N THR A 399 -22.60 8.74 27.12
CA THR A 399 -24.00 8.51 27.47
C THR A 399 -24.45 9.55 28.48
N GLU A 400 -25.52 10.28 28.19
CA GLU A 400 -26.22 11.08 29.20
C GLU A 400 -27.17 10.18 29.99
N ARG A 401 -27.08 10.17 31.32
CA ARG A 401 -28.02 9.46 32.17
C ARG A 401 -29.40 10.12 32.10
N ALA A 402 -30.45 9.31 32.04
CA ALA A 402 -31.81 9.80 31.98
C ALA A 402 -32.13 10.69 33.20
N ARG A 403 -32.81 11.80 32.93
CA ARG A 403 -33.36 12.71 33.95
C ARG A 403 -34.84 12.90 33.66
N ALA A 404 -35.67 12.68 34.68
CA ALA A 404 -37.13 12.79 34.60
C ALA A 404 -37.56 14.16 34.04
N GLY A 405 -38.61 14.14 33.21
CA GLY A 405 -39.19 15.35 32.60
C GLY A 405 -38.35 16.01 31.50
N THR A 406 -37.29 15.37 31.01
CA THR A 406 -36.46 15.89 29.92
C THR A 406 -36.15 14.85 28.87
N HIS A 407 -35.89 15.26 27.63
CA HIS A 407 -35.34 14.44 26.55
C HIS A 407 -34.20 15.16 25.83
N VAL A 408 -33.35 14.42 25.11
CA VAL A 408 -32.27 15.00 24.29
C VAL A 408 -32.87 15.46 22.96
N SER A 409 -33.00 16.78 22.77
CA SER A 409 -33.56 17.38 21.56
C SER A 409 -32.53 17.51 20.44
N GLN A 410 -31.25 17.72 20.80
CA GLN A 410 -30.14 17.81 19.84
C GLN A 410 -28.87 17.15 20.40
N LEU A 411 -28.13 16.47 19.52
CA LEU A 411 -26.87 15.80 19.84
C LEU A 411 -25.89 15.96 18.69
N THR A 412 -24.78 16.66 18.93
CA THR A 412 -23.76 16.96 17.91
C THR A 412 -22.36 16.53 18.35
N VAL A 413 -21.50 16.26 17.37
CA VAL A 413 -20.08 15.92 17.58
C VAL A 413 -19.24 16.82 16.70
N ARG A 414 -18.17 17.39 17.26
CA ARG A 414 -17.19 18.20 16.53
C ARG A 414 -15.74 17.78 16.83
N PRO A 415 -14.85 17.76 15.84
CA PRO A 415 -15.16 17.85 14.40
C PRO A 415 -15.98 16.62 13.92
N VAL A 416 -16.69 16.77 12.80
CA VAL A 416 -17.76 15.84 12.37
C VAL A 416 -17.23 14.48 11.93
N ASP A 417 -16.00 14.44 11.40
CA ASP A 417 -15.21 13.26 11.04
C ASP A 417 -14.93 12.32 12.23
N ARG A 418 -15.20 12.78 13.46
CA ARG A 418 -15.06 11.99 14.69
C ARG A 418 -16.37 11.36 15.15
N LYS A 419 -17.50 11.68 14.50
CA LYS A 419 -18.79 11.08 14.79
C LYS A 419 -18.86 9.69 14.17
N LEU A 420 -18.98 8.66 15.00
CA LEU A 420 -19.27 7.31 14.51
C LEU A 420 -20.77 7.04 14.56
N SER A 421 -21.43 7.40 15.66
CA SER A 421 -22.89 7.33 15.75
C SER A 421 -23.45 8.29 16.79
N THR A 422 -24.72 8.68 16.63
CA THR A 422 -25.49 9.43 17.62
C THR A 422 -26.90 8.85 17.71
N ASN A 423 -27.47 8.82 18.91
CA ASN A 423 -28.84 8.37 19.14
C ASN A 423 -29.47 9.22 20.25
N LYS A 424 -30.44 10.06 19.87
CA LYS A 424 -31.13 10.99 20.78
C LYS A 424 -32.00 10.25 21.81
N ALA A 425 -32.74 9.23 21.37
CA ALA A 425 -33.64 8.44 22.22
C ALA A 425 -32.85 7.68 23.31
N LYS A 426 -31.73 7.05 22.93
CA LYS A 426 -30.82 6.36 23.86
C LYS A 426 -29.90 7.31 24.62
N ARG A 427 -29.86 8.60 24.26
CA ARG A 427 -28.97 9.62 24.82
C ARG A 427 -27.48 9.27 24.70
N THR A 428 -27.08 8.68 23.58
CA THR A 428 -25.72 8.19 23.35
C THR A 428 -25.07 8.79 22.11
N ALA A 429 -23.78 9.10 22.19
CA ALA A 429 -22.91 9.35 21.05
C ALA A 429 -21.69 8.42 21.12
N THR A 430 -21.28 7.86 19.99
CA THR A 430 -20.03 7.09 19.86
C THR A 430 -19.08 7.87 18.97
N VAL A 431 -17.87 8.12 19.47
CA VAL A 431 -16.90 9.00 18.80
C VAL A 431 -15.51 8.39 18.70
N ARG A 432 -14.79 8.74 17.64
CA ARG A 432 -13.35 8.47 17.49
C ARG A 432 -12.53 9.57 18.17
N VAL A 433 -11.56 9.19 19.00
CA VAL A 433 -10.71 10.14 19.72
C VAL A 433 -9.61 10.66 18.80
N GLY A 434 -9.65 11.94 18.43
CA GLY A 434 -8.68 12.58 17.55
C GLY A 434 -7.62 13.40 18.28
N LYS A 435 -6.80 14.14 17.52
CA LYS A 435 -5.86 15.13 18.05
C LYS A 435 -6.65 16.29 18.68
N GLY A 436 -6.25 16.74 19.87
CA GLY A 436 -6.96 17.80 20.59
C GLY A 436 -8.30 17.33 21.19
N PHE A 437 -9.34 18.17 21.12
CA PHE A 437 -10.65 17.87 21.69
C PHE A 437 -11.63 17.27 20.67
N THR A 438 -12.22 16.13 21.00
CA THR A 438 -13.49 15.71 20.41
C THR A 438 -14.62 16.26 21.27
N VAL A 439 -15.43 17.16 20.74
CA VAL A 439 -16.52 17.82 21.46
C VAL A 439 -17.82 17.08 21.20
N VAL A 440 -18.56 16.72 22.25
CA VAL A 440 -19.89 16.10 22.15
C VAL A 440 -20.87 16.99 22.90
N SER A 441 -21.85 17.55 22.21
CA SER A 441 -22.81 18.49 22.77
C SER A 441 -24.20 17.88 22.84
N PHE A 442 -24.79 17.89 24.04
CA PHE A 442 -26.16 17.44 24.30
C PHE A 442 -27.04 18.64 24.63
N THR A 443 -28.13 18.85 23.88
CA THR A 443 -29.19 19.81 24.20
C THR A 443 -30.39 19.03 24.71
N ASN A 444 -30.93 19.43 25.87
CA ASN A 444 -32.13 18.80 26.42
C ASN A 444 -33.25 19.82 26.46
N ALA A 445 -34.45 19.38 26.10
CA ALA A 445 -35.67 20.11 26.30
C ALA A 445 -36.53 19.42 27.37
N ARG A 446 -37.47 20.16 27.95
CA ARG A 446 -38.54 19.58 28.77
C ARG A 446 -39.43 18.71 27.87
N ASN A 447 -39.93 17.61 28.42
CA ASN A 447 -40.90 16.75 27.73
C ASN A 447 -42.21 17.47 27.44
#